data_AF-A0A815IQX1-F1
#
_entry.id   AF-A0A815IQX1-F1
#
_cell.length_a   1.000
_cell.length_b   1.000
_cell.length_c   1.000
_cell.angle_alpha   90.00
_cell.angle_beta   90.00
_cell.angle_gamma   90.00
#
_symmetry.space_group_name_H-M   'P 1'
#
loop_
_entity.id
_entity.type
_entity.pdbx_description
1 polymer ?
#
loop_
_entity_poly.entity_id
_entity_poly.type
_entity_poly.pdbx_seq_one_letter_code
_entity_poly.pdbx_strand_id
1 'polypeptide(L)'
;MFMCKGRCVYHGSAKDVVPYFAEHGYQWEPDENPADYALDVLIDVSRKPETLTRLSNIYSTTHADVLPLFYRQDSSISSENIECERRKYKVKATCSIGTEIFYLSQRTLRNAMRNPALALSQTLASIILGLLVGLLFYDLKKTTEPGVQNRLGAIFFIVISQIFSNLTALEPLIKERVLFIHEHTSGYYRIFTFYIAKLA
;
A
#
# COMPACT_ATOMS: atom_id res chain seq x y z
N MET A 1 2.47 -16.37 -19.96
CA MET A 1 1.01 -16.34 -19.79
C MET A 1 0.51 -14.98 -20.21
N PHE A 2 -0.49 -14.92 -21.08
CA PHE A 2 -1.09 -13.73 -21.63
C PHE A 2 -2.55 -13.63 -21.21
N MET A 3 -2.93 -12.50 -20.62
CA MET A 3 -4.27 -12.25 -20.08
C MET A 3 -4.84 -10.94 -20.63
N CYS A 4 -6.16 -10.92 -20.87
CA CYS A 4 -6.89 -9.72 -21.25
C CYS A 4 -8.20 -9.63 -20.46
N LYS A 5 -8.46 -8.46 -19.84
CA LYS A 5 -9.65 -8.19 -19.00
C LYS A 5 -9.98 -9.30 -17.99
N GLY A 6 -8.95 -9.86 -17.35
CA GLY A 6 -9.09 -10.91 -16.35
C GLY A 6 -9.33 -12.33 -16.90
N ARG A 7 -9.29 -12.52 -18.22
CA ARG A 7 -9.38 -13.84 -18.86
C ARG A 7 -8.01 -14.26 -19.41
N CYS A 8 -7.66 -15.53 -19.22
CA CYS A 8 -6.48 -16.12 -19.87
C CYS A 8 -6.77 -16.31 -21.36
N VAL A 9 -5.91 -15.74 -22.20
CA VAL A 9 -5.98 -15.87 -23.66
C VAL A 9 -4.99 -16.93 -24.12
N TYR A 10 -3.81 -16.99 -23.50
CA TYR A 10 -2.80 -18.01 -23.79
C TYR A 10 -1.95 -18.31 -22.55
N HIS A 11 -1.72 -19.59 -22.29
CA HIS A 11 -0.75 -20.06 -21.29
C HIS A 11 -0.07 -21.33 -21.84
N GLY A 12 1.25 -21.29 -21.93
CA GLY A 12 2.07 -22.31 -22.59
C GLY A 12 3.50 -21.83 -22.83
N SER A 13 4.25 -22.59 -23.62
CA SER A 13 5.64 -22.29 -23.99
C SER A 13 5.75 -21.01 -24.81
N ALA A 14 6.79 -20.21 -24.58
CA ALA A 14 7.02 -18.98 -25.34
C ALA A 14 7.18 -19.21 -26.85
N LYS A 15 7.62 -20.42 -27.27
CA LYS A 15 7.82 -20.77 -28.68
C LYS A 15 6.50 -20.92 -29.45
N ASP A 16 5.43 -21.31 -28.77
CA ASP A 16 4.15 -21.64 -29.40
C ASP A 16 3.19 -20.44 -29.45
N VAL A 17 3.61 -19.28 -28.92
CA VAL A 17 2.80 -18.05 -28.86
C VAL A 17 2.47 -17.53 -30.25
N VAL A 18 3.49 -17.37 -31.11
CA VAL A 18 3.34 -16.89 -32.49
C VAL A 18 2.46 -17.82 -33.32
N PRO A 19 2.71 -19.15 -33.40
CA PRO A 19 1.86 -20.05 -34.18
C PRO A 19 0.44 -20.12 -33.62
N TYR A 20 0.25 -20.03 -32.31
CA TYR A 20 -1.08 -19.99 -31.70
C TYR A 20 -1.90 -18.79 -32.20
N PHE A 21 -1.34 -17.57 -32.15
CA PHE A 21 -2.06 -16.39 -32.62
C PHE A 21 -2.23 -16.38 -34.16
N ALA A 22 -1.27 -16.95 -34.88
CA ALA A 22 -1.38 -17.16 -36.33
C ALA A 22 -2.56 -18.05 -36.71
N GLU A 23 -2.78 -19.16 -35.99
CA GLU A 23 -3.93 -20.05 -36.19
C GLU A 23 -5.27 -19.33 -35.98
N HIS A 24 -5.28 -18.33 -35.09
CA HIS A 24 -6.49 -17.59 -34.74
C HIS A 24 -6.70 -16.31 -35.57
N GLY A 25 -5.92 -16.14 -36.66
CA GLY A 25 -6.14 -15.11 -37.68
C GLY A 25 -5.33 -13.83 -37.50
N TYR A 26 -4.27 -13.84 -36.69
CA TYR A 26 -3.35 -12.71 -36.53
C TYR A 26 -2.08 -12.94 -37.35
N GLN A 27 -1.59 -11.90 -38.03
CA GLN A 27 -0.40 -12.01 -38.88
C GLN A 27 0.82 -11.51 -38.12
N TRP A 28 1.87 -12.33 -38.09
CA TRP A 28 3.15 -11.99 -37.49
C TRP A 28 4.17 -11.63 -38.57
N GLU A 29 4.92 -10.55 -38.36
CA GLU A 29 6.03 -10.16 -39.22
C GLU A 29 7.36 -10.69 -38.65
N PRO A 30 8.25 -11.30 -39.48
CA PRO A 30 9.49 -11.91 -38.99
C PRO A 30 10.45 -10.96 -38.27
N ASP A 31 10.37 -9.66 -38.56
CA ASP A 31 11.23 -8.62 -37.99
C ASP A 31 10.67 -8.06 -36.65
N GLU A 32 9.50 -8.52 -36.22
CA GLU A 32 8.82 -8.06 -35.00
C GLU A 32 9.16 -8.95 -33.78
N ASN A 33 9.31 -8.31 -32.62
CA ASN A 33 9.47 -9.01 -31.34
C ASN A 33 8.19 -9.81 -31.00
N PRO A 34 8.27 -11.15 -30.79
CA PRO A 34 7.10 -11.99 -30.54
C PRO A 34 6.33 -11.61 -29.27
N ALA A 35 6.98 -10.99 -28.28
CA ALA A 35 6.30 -10.50 -27.08
C ALA A 35 5.47 -9.24 -27.35
N ASP A 36 5.98 -8.33 -28.19
CA ASP A 36 5.28 -7.10 -28.58
C ASP A 36 4.13 -7.43 -29.52
N TYR A 37 4.35 -8.31 -30.50
CA TYR A 37 3.29 -8.89 -31.35
C TYR A 37 2.12 -9.45 -30.52
N ALA A 38 2.42 -10.27 -29.50
CA ALA A 38 1.40 -10.84 -28.63
C ALA A 38 0.66 -9.76 -27.82
N LEU A 39 1.32 -8.69 -27.40
CA LEU A 39 0.69 -7.56 -26.71
C LEU A 39 -0.20 -6.75 -27.66
N ASP A 40 0.19 -6.54 -28.90
CA ASP A 40 -0.60 -5.83 -29.91
C ASP A 40 -1.88 -6.60 -30.26
N VAL A 41 -1.76 -7.92 -30.42
CA VAL A 41 -2.92 -8.81 -30.53
C VAL A 41 -3.85 -8.66 -29.34
N LEU A 42 -3.32 -8.63 -28.10
CA LEU A 42 -4.16 -8.45 -26.90
C LEU A 42 -4.81 -7.07 -26.82
N ILE A 43 -4.15 -6.01 -27.29
CA ILE A 43 -4.72 -4.66 -27.36
C ILE A 43 -5.92 -4.65 -28.31
N ASP A 44 -5.79 -5.27 -29.48
CA ASP A 44 -6.88 -5.39 -30.45
C ASP A 44 -8.03 -6.27 -29.96
N VAL A 45 -7.70 -7.39 -29.31
CA VAL A 45 -8.69 -8.27 -28.64
C VAL A 45 -9.41 -7.54 -27.51
N SER A 46 -8.72 -6.66 -26.77
CA SER A 46 -9.32 -5.87 -25.69
C SER A 46 -10.38 -4.89 -26.21
N ARG A 47 -10.18 -4.34 -27.42
CA ARG A 47 -11.15 -3.44 -28.09
C ARG A 47 -12.42 -4.17 -28.56
N LYS A 48 -12.31 -5.47 -28.89
CA LYS A 48 -13.42 -6.29 -29.43
C LYS A 48 -13.85 -7.38 -28.43
N PRO A 49 -14.89 -7.16 -27.60
CA PRO A 49 -15.28 -8.10 -26.53
C PRO A 49 -15.75 -9.48 -27.05
N GLU A 50 -16.27 -9.53 -28.28
CA GLU A 50 -16.67 -10.78 -28.95
C GLU A 50 -15.46 -11.66 -29.25
N THR A 51 -14.39 -11.08 -29.80
CA THR A 51 -13.13 -11.76 -30.09
C THR A 51 -12.46 -12.26 -28.82
N LEU A 52 -12.46 -11.44 -27.75
CA LEU A 52 -11.95 -11.85 -26.44
C LEU A 52 -12.70 -13.07 -25.90
N THR A 53 -14.03 -13.07 -25.97
CA THR A 53 -14.85 -14.19 -25.48
C THR A 53 -14.63 -15.44 -26.32
N ARG A 54 -14.51 -15.30 -27.65
CA ARG A 54 -14.18 -16.41 -28.54
C ARG A 54 -12.82 -17.02 -28.21
N LEU A 55 -11.75 -16.21 -28.13
CA LEU A 55 -10.41 -16.69 -27.83
C LEU A 55 -10.32 -17.30 -26.42
N SER A 56 -10.92 -16.66 -25.42
CA SER A 56 -10.93 -17.21 -24.06
C SER A 56 -11.67 -18.54 -23.98
N ASN A 57 -12.76 -18.70 -24.73
CA ASN A 57 -13.52 -19.95 -24.77
C ASN A 57 -12.76 -21.04 -25.51
N ILE A 58 -12.18 -20.72 -26.69
CA ILE A 58 -11.35 -21.67 -27.43
C ILE A 58 -10.20 -22.13 -26.54
N TYR A 59 -9.48 -21.19 -25.92
CA TYR A 59 -8.39 -21.54 -25.01
C TYR A 59 -8.87 -22.45 -23.88
N SER A 60 -9.98 -22.09 -23.21
CA SER A 60 -10.55 -22.88 -22.11
C SER A 60 -11.05 -24.27 -22.53
N THR A 61 -11.59 -24.42 -23.74
CA THR A 61 -12.08 -25.71 -24.27
C THR A 61 -10.93 -26.59 -24.72
N THR A 62 -10.00 -26.06 -25.51
CA THR A 62 -8.82 -26.81 -25.99
C THR A 62 -7.92 -27.22 -24.83
N HIS A 63 -7.87 -26.41 -23.78
CA HIS A 63 -7.02 -26.65 -22.63
C HIS A 63 -7.80 -27.13 -21.40
N ALA A 64 -9.07 -27.52 -21.53
CA ALA A 64 -9.89 -27.97 -20.39
C ALA A 64 -9.26 -29.15 -19.63
N ASP A 65 -8.62 -30.06 -20.36
CA ASP A 65 -7.99 -31.27 -19.80
C ASP A 65 -6.52 -31.05 -19.40
N VAL A 66 -5.83 -30.09 -20.00
CA VAL A 66 -4.41 -29.77 -19.71
C VAL A 66 -4.22 -28.61 -18.72
N LEU A 67 -5.20 -27.72 -18.54
CA LEU A 67 -5.20 -26.69 -17.50
C LEU A 67 -5.02 -27.28 -16.10
N PRO A 68 -5.73 -28.36 -15.71
CA PRO A 68 -5.46 -29.05 -14.47
C PRO A 68 -4.06 -29.65 -14.44
N LEU A 69 -3.50 -30.12 -15.55
CA LEU A 69 -2.17 -30.73 -15.61
C LEU A 69 -1.03 -29.72 -15.49
N PHE A 70 -1.15 -28.51 -16.06
CA PHE A 70 -0.19 -27.42 -15.87
C PHE A 70 -0.21 -26.90 -14.43
N TYR A 71 -1.41 -26.73 -13.84
CA TYR A 71 -1.53 -26.49 -12.41
C TYR A 71 -1.04 -27.69 -11.57
N ARG A 72 -1.14 -28.92 -12.11
CA ARG A 72 -0.73 -30.13 -11.41
C ARG A 72 0.77 -30.37 -11.46
N GLN A 73 1.46 -29.88 -12.48
CA GLN A 73 2.91 -30.02 -12.61
C GLN A 73 3.65 -29.16 -11.56
N ASP A 74 3.11 -27.98 -11.22
CA ASP A 74 3.49 -27.24 -10.01
C ASP A 74 3.06 -27.96 -8.71
N SER A 75 2.02 -28.81 -8.76
CA SER A 75 1.58 -29.66 -7.64
C SER A 75 2.23 -31.05 -7.57
N SER A 76 3.26 -31.33 -8.39
CA SER A 76 4.19 -32.45 -8.11
C SER A 76 5.06 -32.18 -6.88
N ILE A 77 4.90 -30.99 -6.30
CA ILE A 77 5.01 -30.73 -4.87
C ILE A 77 3.86 -31.51 -4.18
N SER A 78 4.15 -32.75 -3.79
CA SER A 78 3.25 -33.69 -3.11
C SER A 78 2.29 -33.01 -2.11
N SER A 79 1.08 -33.53 -1.96
CA SER A 79 0.05 -32.97 -1.08
C SER A 79 0.46 -32.81 0.40
N GLU A 80 1.53 -33.49 0.85
CA GLU A 80 2.18 -33.23 2.15
C GLU A 80 3.05 -31.95 2.15
N ASN A 81 3.67 -31.62 1.01
CA ASN A 81 4.41 -30.40 0.79
C ASN A 81 3.51 -29.19 0.48
N ILE A 82 2.27 -29.35 0.02
CA ILE A 82 1.32 -28.23 -0.19
C ILE A 82 0.92 -27.56 1.13
N GLU A 83 0.80 -28.32 2.23
CA GLU A 83 0.60 -27.70 3.55
C GLU A 83 1.88 -27.00 4.04
N CYS A 84 3.05 -27.53 3.68
CA CYS A 84 4.34 -26.86 3.91
C CYS A 84 4.49 -25.58 3.05
N GLU A 85 4.03 -25.57 1.81
CA GLU A 85 4.16 -24.45 0.84
C GLU A 85 3.07 -23.37 0.99
N ARG A 86 1.83 -23.74 1.30
CA ARG A 86 0.79 -22.77 1.74
C ARG A 86 1.20 -22.10 3.06
N ARG A 87 2.01 -22.77 3.89
CA ARG A 87 2.66 -22.15 5.06
C ARG A 87 3.87 -21.28 4.69
N LYS A 88 4.55 -21.51 3.56
CA LYS A 88 5.68 -20.66 3.09
C LYS A 88 5.23 -19.27 2.62
N TYR A 89 4.06 -19.16 1.99
CA TYR A 89 3.47 -17.87 1.59
C TYR A 89 2.51 -17.26 2.61
N LYS A 90 2.33 -17.92 3.76
CA LYS A 90 1.89 -17.20 4.95
C LYS A 90 3.14 -16.54 5.46
N VAL A 91 3.36 -15.28 5.08
CA VAL A 91 4.48 -14.50 5.60
C VAL A 91 4.29 -14.42 7.12
N LYS A 92 4.88 -15.38 7.83
CA LYS A 92 4.98 -15.36 9.27
C LYS A 92 5.99 -14.27 9.55
N ALA A 93 5.55 -13.22 10.25
CA ALA A 93 6.45 -12.30 10.88
C ALA A 93 7.48 -13.13 11.67
N THR A 94 8.72 -13.13 11.20
CA THR A 94 9.79 -14.07 11.60
C THR A 94 10.37 -13.73 12.98
N CYS A 95 10.08 -12.54 13.50
CA CYS A 95 10.66 -12.00 14.71
C CYS A 95 9.71 -12.04 15.90
N SER A 96 10.29 -11.91 17.10
CA SER A 96 9.54 -11.61 18.31
C SER A 96 8.87 -10.25 18.19
N ILE A 97 7.65 -10.13 18.74
CA ILE A 97 6.85 -8.90 18.79
C ILE A 97 7.66 -7.73 19.36
N GLY A 98 8.44 -7.97 20.42
CA GLY A 98 9.24 -6.91 21.05
C GLY A 98 10.33 -6.37 20.12
N THR A 99 10.96 -7.26 19.35
CA THR A 99 11.96 -6.90 18.36
C THR A 99 11.35 -6.09 17.21
N GLU A 100 10.16 -6.47 16.73
CA GLU A 100 9.40 -5.69 15.75
C GLU A 100 9.14 -4.27 16.26
N ILE A 101 8.56 -4.13 17.46
CA ILE A 101 8.22 -2.83 18.05
C ILE A 101 9.48 -1.98 18.21
N PHE A 102 10.58 -2.56 18.72
CA PHE A 102 11.83 -1.83 18.92
C PHE A 102 12.39 -1.27 17.60
N TYR A 103 12.49 -2.10 16.55
CA TYR A 103 13.02 -1.63 15.27
C TYR A 103 12.07 -0.65 14.57
N LEU A 104 10.75 -0.86 14.64
CA LEU A 104 9.79 0.07 14.06
C LEU A 104 9.77 1.42 14.80
N SER A 105 9.89 1.41 16.13
CA SER A 105 9.95 2.64 16.94
C SER A 105 11.27 3.37 16.69
N GLN A 106 12.41 2.66 16.68
CA GLN A 106 13.71 3.24 16.33
C GLN A 106 13.69 3.86 14.92
N ARG A 107 13.07 3.19 13.95
CA ARG A 107 12.89 3.71 12.58
C ARG A 107 12.02 4.97 12.58
N THR A 108 10.90 4.95 13.30
CA THR A 108 9.98 6.08 13.41
C THR A 108 10.66 7.28 14.07
N LEU A 109 11.37 7.08 15.17
CA LEU A 109 12.12 8.12 15.87
C LEU A 109 13.23 8.70 14.99
N ARG A 110 13.98 7.85 14.27
CA ARG A 110 14.99 8.32 13.32
C ARG A 110 14.37 9.09 12.16
N ASN A 111 13.18 8.71 11.68
CA ASN A 111 12.46 9.45 10.64
C ASN A 111 12.01 10.83 11.16
N ALA A 112 11.49 10.88 12.39
CA ALA A 112 11.10 12.13 13.05
C ALA A 112 12.30 13.08 13.25
N MET A 113 13.44 12.55 13.70
CA MET A 113 14.66 13.35 13.88
C MET A 113 15.28 13.84 12.57
N ARG A 114 15.20 13.05 11.48
CA ARG A 114 15.75 13.43 10.18
C ARG A 114 14.90 14.48 9.46
N ASN A 115 13.61 14.58 9.79
CA ASN A 115 12.69 15.56 9.22
C ASN A 115 12.24 16.57 10.30
N PRO A 116 13.15 17.40 10.84
CA PRO A 116 12.81 18.33 11.91
C PRO A 116 11.92 19.48 11.41
N ALA A 117 11.75 19.67 10.10
CA ALA A 117 10.98 20.78 9.54
C ALA A 117 9.54 20.85 10.08
N LEU A 118 8.88 19.70 10.24
CA LEU A 118 7.53 19.63 10.80
C LEU A 118 7.50 19.94 12.30
N ALA A 119 8.43 19.35 13.07
CA ALA A 119 8.53 19.61 14.51
C ALA A 119 8.91 21.07 14.80
N LEU A 120 9.80 21.64 14.00
CA LEU A 120 10.25 23.02 14.10
C LEU A 120 9.12 23.99 13.76
N SER A 121 8.42 23.78 12.64
CA SER A 121 7.31 24.65 12.24
C SER A 121 6.18 24.65 13.28
N GLN A 122 5.84 23.47 13.82
CA GLN A 122 4.84 23.33 14.86
C GLN A 122 5.26 23.96 16.19
N THR A 123 6.54 23.81 16.58
CA THR A 123 7.08 24.41 17.80
C THR A 123 7.12 25.93 17.69
N LEU A 124 7.58 26.46 16.55
CA LEU A 124 7.63 27.89 16.27
C LEU A 124 6.22 28.51 16.26
N ALA A 125 5.26 27.86 15.59
CA ALA A 125 3.87 28.30 15.57
C ALA A 125 3.26 28.32 16.99
N SER A 126 3.52 27.28 17.79
CA SER A 126 3.08 27.21 19.19
C SER A 126 3.67 28.32 20.05
N ILE A 127 4.97 28.65 19.88
CA ILE A 127 5.63 29.75 20.61
C ILE A 127 5.00 31.10 20.23
N ILE A 128 4.84 31.37 18.93
CA ILE A 128 4.27 32.63 18.44
C ILE A 128 2.84 32.80 18.96
N LEU A 129 2.03 31.74 18.88
CA LEU A 129 0.65 31.76 19.36
C LEU A 129 0.58 31.91 20.89
N GLY A 130 1.47 31.23 21.63
CA GLY A 130 1.59 31.36 23.07
C GLY A 130 1.97 32.78 23.52
N LEU A 131 2.91 33.43 22.81
CA LEU A 131 3.28 34.83 23.05
C LEU A 131 2.12 35.78 22.75
N LEU A 132 1.39 35.55 21.65
CA LEU A 132 0.22 36.36 21.29
C LEU A 132 -0.87 36.25 22.37
N VAL A 133 -1.21 35.03 22.80
CA VAL A 133 -2.19 34.80 23.87
C VAL A 133 -1.71 35.42 25.19
N GLY A 134 -0.43 35.27 25.53
CA GLY A 134 0.16 35.86 26.73
C GLY A 134 0.13 37.40 26.75
N LEU A 135 0.32 38.03 25.59
CA LEU A 135 0.19 39.48 25.42
C LEU A 135 -1.27 39.94 25.45
N LEU A 136 -2.18 39.17 24.85
CA LEU A 136 -3.61 39.50 24.79
C LEU A 136 -4.25 39.49 26.18
N PHE A 137 -3.86 38.53 27.02
CA PHE A 137 -4.31 38.42 28.41
C PHE A 137 -3.27 38.96 29.40
N TYR A 138 -2.46 39.93 29.01
CA TYR A 138 -1.46 40.53 29.91
C TYR A 138 -2.13 41.23 31.10
N ASP A 139 -1.56 41.06 32.29
CA ASP A 139 -2.00 41.69 33.56
C ASP A 139 -3.48 41.43 33.97
N LEU A 140 -3.83 40.16 34.19
CA LEU A 140 -5.16 39.80 34.68
C LEU A 140 -5.38 40.22 36.16
N LYS A 141 -6.36 41.09 36.39
CA LYS A 141 -6.80 41.49 37.74
C LYS A 141 -7.31 40.28 38.55
N LYS A 142 -6.80 40.13 39.78
CA LYS A 142 -7.04 38.93 40.62
C LYS A 142 -8.43 38.90 41.27
N THR A 143 -9.10 40.04 41.46
CA THR A 143 -10.24 40.19 42.39
C THR A 143 -11.55 40.70 41.78
N THR A 144 -11.59 41.11 40.51
CA THR A 144 -12.80 41.66 39.86
C THR A 144 -13.47 40.57 39.00
N GLU A 145 -14.81 40.53 38.95
CA GLU A 145 -15.59 39.61 38.09
C GLU A 145 -15.08 39.49 36.64
N PRO A 146 -14.78 40.58 35.89
CA PRO A 146 -14.19 40.49 34.55
C PRO A 146 -12.82 39.79 34.50
N GLY A 147 -12.06 39.80 35.60
CA GLY A 147 -10.77 39.10 35.69
C GLY A 147 -10.91 37.59 35.74
N VAL A 148 -12.06 37.03 36.16
CA VAL A 148 -12.34 35.59 36.09
C VAL A 148 -12.68 35.19 34.66
N GLN A 149 -13.50 35.98 33.96
CA GLN A 149 -13.86 35.73 32.56
C GLN A 149 -12.62 35.76 31.64
N ASN A 150 -11.72 36.72 31.82
CA ASN A 150 -10.48 36.78 31.04
C ASN A 150 -9.56 35.56 31.30
N ARG A 151 -9.53 35.01 32.52
CA ARG A 151 -8.78 33.78 32.83
C ARG A 151 -9.37 32.55 32.14
N LEU A 152 -10.70 32.43 32.16
CA LEU A 152 -11.40 31.36 31.44
C LEU A 152 -11.16 31.46 29.93
N GLY A 153 -11.18 32.68 29.37
CA GLY A 153 -10.85 32.93 27.98
C GLY A 153 -9.42 32.50 27.62
N ALA A 154 -8.43 32.82 28.47
CA ALA A 154 -7.04 32.41 28.26
C ALA A 154 -6.87 30.88 28.27
N ILE A 155 -7.45 30.19 29.26
CA ILE A 155 -7.40 28.72 29.34
C ILE A 155 -8.08 28.09 28.13
N PHE A 156 -9.24 28.60 27.72
CA PHE A 156 -9.96 28.13 26.54
C PHE A 156 -9.11 28.26 25.26
N PHE A 157 -8.47 29.42 25.05
CA PHE A 157 -7.59 29.63 23.90
C PHE A 157 -6.38 28.70 23.89
N ILE A 158 -5.76 28.45 25.04
CA ILE A 158 -4.64 27.51 25.16
C ILE A 158 -5.09 26.09 24.80
N VAL A 159 -6.22 25.63 25.34
CA VAL A 159 -6.76 24.28 25.09
C VAL A 159 -7.10 24.10 23.61
N ILE A 160 -7.79 25.07 22.99
CA ILE A 160 -8.12 25.01 21.57
C ILE A 160 -6.86 24.99 20.69
N SER A 161 -5.88 25.83 21.02
CA SER A 161 -4.60 25.88 20.29
C SER A 161 -3.89 24.53 20.33
N GLN A 162 -3.93 23.84 21.48
CA GLN A 162 -3.37 22.50 21.63
C GLN A 162 -4.11 21.45 20.79
N ILE A 163 -5.45 21.51 20.74
CA ILE A 163 -6.26 20.60 19.92
C ILE A 163 -5.92 20.76 18.43
N PHE A 164 -5.82 21.99 17.94
CA PHE A 164 -5.45 22.25 16.54
C PHE A 164 -4.03 21.79 16.22
N SER A 165 -3.09 21.96 17.16
CA SER A 165 -1.72 21.49 17.01
C SER A 165 -1.65 19.98 16.73
N ASN A 166 -2.50 19.18 17.38
CA ASN A 166 -2.54 17.73 17.18
C ASN A 166 -2.96 17.29 15.77
N LEU A 167 -3.70 18.12 15.01
CA LEU A 167 -4.14 17.77 13.64
C LEU A 167 -2.97 17.64 12.67
N THR A 168 -1.86 18.33 12.92
CA THR A 168 -0.66 18.26 12.06
C THR A 168 0.01 16.88 12.06
N ALA A 169 -0.24 16.04 13.07
CA ALA A 169 0.27 14.68 13.14
C ALA A 169 -0.37 13.72 12.10
N LEU A 170 -1.48 14.12 11.48
CA LEU A 170 -2.21 13.30 10.50
C LEU A 170 -1.49 13.23 9.15
N GLU A 171 -0.84 14.31 8.71
CA GLU A 171 -0.13 14.37 7.43
C GLU A 171 1.00 13.32 7.30
N PRO A 172 1.95 13.20 8.25
CA PRO A 172 2.98 12.17 8.18
C PRO A 172 2.40 10.75 8.21
N LEU A 173 1.31 10.53 8.94
CA LEU A 173 0.63 9.23 9.02
C LEU A 173 0.02 8.82 7.67
N ILE A 174 -0.56 9.77 6.92
CA ILE A 174 -1.04 9.52 5.55
C ILE A 174 0.11 9.16 4.61
N LYS A 175 1.23 9.90 4.68
CA LYS A 175 2.39 9.65 3.83
C LYS A 175 2.99 8.26 4.05
N GLU A 176 3.09 7.84 5.31
CA GLU A 176 3.63 6.52 5.66
C GLU A 176 2.66 5.37 5.41
N ARG A 177 1.35 5.63 5.27
CA ARG A 177 0.33 4.60 5.03
C ARG A 177 0.61 3.77 3.78
N VAL A 178 1.12 4.39 2.72
CA VAL A 178 1.44 3.69 1.46
C VAL A 178 2.55 2.67 1.68
N LEU A 179 3.61 3.06 2.39
CA LEU A 179 4.70 2.18 2.77
C LEU A 179 4.21 1.05 3.68
N PHE A 180 3.37 1.38 4.67
CA PHE A 180 2.79 0.40 5.56
C PHE A 180 1.99 -0.68 4.82
N ILE A 181 1.15 -0.30 3.85
CA ILE A 181 0.36 -1.29 3.08
C ILE A 181 1.30 -2.24 2.33
N HIS A 182 2.34 -1.71 1.70
CA HIS A 182 3.31 -2.52 0.97
C HIS A 182 4.11 -3.46 1.89
N GLU A 183 4.58 -2.97 3.03
CA GLU A 183 5.33 -3.75 4.01
C GLU A 183 4.45 -4.82 4.69
N HIS A 184 3.18 -4.49 4.93
CA HIS A 184 2.22 -5.40 5.54
C HIS A 184 1.79 -6.52 4.57
N THR A 185 1.49 -6.21 3.31
CA THR A 185 1.14 -7.23 2.30
C THR A 185 2.31 -8.13 1.96
N SER A 186 3.53 -7.59 2.03
CA SER A 186 4.78 -8.35 1.92
C SER A 186 5.14 -9.10 3.21
N GLY A 187 4.41 -8.84 4.31
CA GLY A 187 4.48 -9.53 5.59
C GLY A 187 5.72 -9.28 6.46
N TYR A 188 6.31 -8.09 6.36
CA TYR A 188 7.46 -7.71 7.18
C TYR A 188 7.13 -7.66 8.68
N TYR A 189 5.95 -7.18 9.06
CA TYR A 189 5.52 -7.04 10.45
C TYR A 189 3.99 -7.09 10.60
N ARG A 190 3.52 -7.24 11.84
CA ARG A 190 2.10 -7.30 12.18
C ARG A 190 1.47 -5.90 12.22
N ILE A 191 0.17 -5.83 11.95
CA ILE A 191 -0.59 -4.57 12.00
C ILE A 191 -0.46 -3.91 13.38
N PHE A 192 -0.62 -4.70 14.45
CA PHE A 192 -0.63 -4.14 15.80
C PHE A 192 0.76 -3.63 16.25
N THR A 193 1.85 -4.25 15.79
CA THR A 193 3.22 -3.81 16.14
C THR A 193 3.55 -2.47 15.51
N PHE A 194 3.04 -2.21 14.29
CA PHE A 194 3.12 -0.90 13.67
C PHE A 194 2.41 0.20 14.45
N TYR A 195 1.16 -0.04 14.88
CA TYR A 195 0.41 0.97 15.64
C TYR A 195 1.06 1.27 16.99
N ILE A 196 1.53 0.25 17.72
CA ILE A 196 2.24 0.47 18.98
C ILE A 196 3.53 1.26 18.76
N ALA A 197 4.32 0.91 17.73
CA ALA A 197 5.56 1.60 17.42
C ALA A 197 5.37 3.05 16.93
N LYS A 198 4.17 3.43 16.48
CA LYS A 198 3.80 4.80 16.11
C LYS A 198 3.27 5.62 17.27
N LEU A 199 2.72 4.96 18.30
CA LEU A 199 2.27 5.59 19.53
C LEU A 199 3.42 5.86 20.51
N ALA A 200 4.45 5.02 20.47
CA ALA A 200 5.67 5.12 21.29
C ALA A 200 6.67 6.13 20.72
#